data_AF-A0A183CI02-F1
#
_entry.id   AF-A0A183CI02-F1
#
_cell.length_a   1.000
_cell.length_b   1.000
_cell.length_c   1.000
_cell.angle_alpha   90.00
_cell.angle_beta   90.00
_cell.angle_gamma   90.00
#
_symmetry.space_group_name_H-M   'P 1'
#
loop_
_entity.id
_entity.type
_entity.pdbx_description
1 polymer ?
#
loop_
_entity_poly.entity_id
_entity_poly.type
_entity_poly.pdbx_seq_one_letter_code
_entity_poly.pdbx_strand_id
1 'polypeptide(L)'
;MRGNTLGVDATAPIAEALESQYNLKKALWSDLFTGRLKEEIPRTLKTLCDAMTLSGARLTELDLSDNAIGPMAVPGIKDFLAGEAAFALQTLKLNNCGLGIAGETVAHCLLECHRRSAIQGTPLSLKTFIAGRNRLEFTSTAALAEAFKIIGTLEEIAMPQNGISADGIVKLSEAIRLNPALRYLNLGDNTFGESGANAMASALENLSGLELVDFSDCLCRNRGSIRIAHSLVASKSPLRELNLSGNEITIETAKEISRAMNNVTGIQLLKIGVNCFGSQFDDFLDFVQPIAFIDAGTESDDQGSLSDTSQ
;
A
#
# COMPACT_ATOMS: atom_id res chain seq x y z
N MET A 1 9.33 15.48 13.54
CA MET A 1 10.59 16.10 13.05
C MET A 1 10.73 15.96 11.54
N ARG A 2 9.62 15.87 10.78
CA ARG A 2 9.62 15.67 9.32
C ARG A 2 10.49 16.70 8.59
N GLY A 3 11.32 16.23 7.65
CA GLY A 3 12.16 17.07 6.77
C GLY A 3 13.34 17.75 7.47
N ASN A 4 13.74 17.30 8.66
CA ASN A 4 14.93 17.79 9.34
C ASN A 4 16.06 16.78 9.18
N THR A 5 17.30 17.23 9.00
CA THR A 5 18.44 16.32 8.91
C THR A 5 19.05 16.03 10.28
N LEU A 6 19.08 14.76 10.67
CA LEU A 6 19.62 14.26 11.93
C LEU A 6 20.93 13.51 11.73
N GLY A 7 22.02 14.09 12.22
CA GLY A 7 23.33 13.44 12.34
C GLY A 7 23.55 12.84 13.73
N VAL A 8 24.58 12.00 13.85
CA VAL A 8 24.90 11.24 15.07
C VAL A 8 24.99 12.14 16.33
N ASP A 9 25.63 13.30 16.21
CA ASP A 9 25.83 14.21 17.35
C ASP A 9 24.52 14.81 17.87
N ALA A 10 23.58 15.09 16.97
CA ALA A 10 22.26 15.62 17.34
C ALA A 10 21.32 14.53 17.88
N THR A 11 21.60 13.26 17.60
CA THR A 11 20.77 12.12 18.04
C THR A 11 20.80 11.95 19.55
N ALA A 12 21.97 12.05 20.19
CA ALA A 12 22.13 11.78 21.62
C ALA A 12 21.24 12.67 22.52
N PRO A 13 21.26 14.02 22.41
CA PRO A 13 20.41 14.86 23.25
C PRO A 13 18.91 14.67 22.97
N ILE A 14 18.53 14.32 21.73
CA ILE A 14 17.13 14.01 21.41
C ILE A 14 16.70 12.70 22.04
N ALA A 15 17.56 11.68 21.99
CA ALA A 15 17.31 10.40 22.63
C ALA A 15 17.15 10.55 24.14
N GLU A 16 18.04 11.28 24.80
CA GLU A 16 17.93 11.59 26.23
C GLU A 16 16.59 12.27 26.56
N ALA A 17 16.17 13.24 25.74
CA ALA A 17 14.86 13.87 25.92
C ALA A 17 13.70 12.87 25.78
N LEU A 18 13.78 11.95 24.80
CA LEU A 18 12.76 10.93 24.53
C LEU A 18 12.60 9.92 25.67
N GLU A 19 13.65 9.61 26.44
CA GLU A 19 13.60 8.65 27.55
C GLU A 19 12.59 9.04 28.65
N SER A 20 12.22 10.32 28.74
CA SER A 20 11.20 10.82 29.67
C SER A 20 9.79 10.90 29.09
N GLN A 21 9.60 10.60 27.80
CA GLN A 21 8.35 10.86 27.06
C GLN A 21 7.42 9.65 26.96
N TYR A 22 7.02 9.09 28.09
CA TYR A 22 6.11 7.93 28.16
C TYR A 22 4.74 8.16 27.50
N ASN A 23 4.31 9.42 27.35
CA ASN A 23 3.06 9.81 26.68
C ASN A 23 3.19 9.95 25.16
N LEU A 24 4.39 9.76 24.58
CA LEU A 24 4.60 9.91 23.14
C LEU A 24 3.75 8.90 22.37
N LYS A 25 2.94 9.41 21.44
CA LYS A 25 2.05 8.60 20.59
C LYS A 25 2.50 8.52 19.14
N LYS A 26 3.20 9.54 18.64
CA LYS A 26 3.52 9.64 17.22
C LYS A 26 4.98 10.02 17.01
N ALA A 27 5.68 9.22 16.23
CA ALA A 27 7.01 9.53 15.71
C ALA A 27 6.90 9.82 14.21
N LEU A 28 6.80 11.11 13.87
CA LEU A 28 6.71 11.59 12.49
C LEU A 28 8.11 11.98 12.00
N TRP A 29 8.81 10.99 11.46
CA TRP A 29 10.24 10.95 11.19
C TRP A 29 10.52 10.67 9.72
N SER A 30 9.69 11.21 8.83
CA SER A 30 9.95 11.13 7.40
C SER A 30 11.07 12.10 6.98
N ASP A 31 11.92 11.69 6.04
CA ASP A 31 13.04 12.47 5.49
C ASP A 31 13.95 13.04 6.60
N LEU A 32 14.49 12.15 7.45
CA LEU A 32 15.36 12.53 8.55
C LEU A 32 16.86 12.51 8.21
N PHE A 33 17.26 11.85 7.12
CA PHE A 33 18.66 11.53 6.87
C PHE A 33 19.20 12.12 5.56
N THR A 34 18.61 13.20 5.08
CA THR A 34 19.05 13.90 3.87
C THR A 34 20.54 14.25 3.97
N GLY A 35 21.37 13.73 3.06
CA GLY A 35 22.82 13.98 3.06
C GLY A 35 23.62 13.30 4.18
N ARG A 36 23.03 12.41 4.98
CA ARG A 36 23.75 11.59 5.97
C ARG A 36 24.34 10.33 5.37
N LEU A 37 25.39 9.82 6.02
CA LEU A 37 26.05 8.59 5.59
C LEU A 37 25.19 7.37 5.92
N LYS A 38 25.23 6.35 5.06
CA LYS A 38 24.42 5.12 5.21
C LYS A 38 24.74 4.36 6.50
N GLU A 39 25.95 4.53 7.03
CA GLU A 39 26.45 3.91 8.25
C GLU A 39 25.93 4.60 9.53
N GLU A 40 25.48 5.85 9.42
CA GLU A 40 24.98 6.65 10.55
C GLU A 40 23.48 6.45 10.79
N ILE A 41 22.73 6.24 9.71
CA ILE A 41 21.29 5.98 9.72
C ILE A 41 20.90 4.84 10.68
N PRO A 42 21.49 3.62 10.60
CA PRO A 42 21.10 2.52 11.49
C PRO A 42 21.35 2.86 12.96
N ARG A 43 22.49 3.50 13.26
CA ARG A 43 22.85 3.87 14.63
C ARG A 43 21.88 4.91 15.18
N THR A 44 21.59 5.94 14.38
CA THR A 44 20.69 7.01 14.78
C THR A 44 19.28 6.49 15.02
N LEU A 45 18.74 5.70 14.08
CA LEU A 45 17.44 5.06 14.25
C LEU A 45 17.39 4.19 15.49
N LYS A 46 18.42 3.36 15.71
CA LYS A 46 18.48 2.50 16.88
C LYS A 46 18.45 3.32 18.17
N THR A 47 19.27 4.36 18.28
CA THR A 47 19.31 5.20 19.48
C THR A 47 17.96 5.86 19.76
N LEU A 48 17.28 6.39 18.74
CA LEU A 48 15.94 6.98 18.91
C LEU A 48 14.88 5.93 19.29
N CYS A 49 14.91 4.76 18.66
CA CYS A 49 14.01 3.64 18.94
C CYS A 49 14.20 3.05 20.34
N ASP A 50 15.45 2.90 20.78
CA ASP A 50 15.80 2.43 22.12
C ASP A 50 15.31 3.42 23.18
N ALA A 51 15.50 4.72 22.97
CA ALA A 51 15.02 5.76 23.90
C ALA A 51 13.49 5.75 24.05
N MET A 52 12.75 5.62 22.95
CA MET A 52 11.28 5.46 23.01
C MET A 52 10.89 4.19 23.76
N THR A 53 11.63 3.09 23.57
CA THR A 53 11.39 1.83 24.28
C THR A 53 11.64 2.00 25.78
N LEU A 54 12.73 2.66 26.16
CA LEU A 54 13.10 2.91 27.55
C LEU A 54 12.09 3.80 28.26
N SER A 55 11.54 4.80 27.56
CA SER A 55 10.52 5.69 28.10
C SER A 55 9.20 5.00 28.46
N GLY A 56 8.99 3.75 28.01
CA GLY A 56 7.72 3.05 28.16
C GLY A 56 6.62 3.60 27.25
N ALA A 57 6.95 4.45 26.27
CA ALA A 57 6.01 4.94 25.28
C ALA A 57 5.27 3.80 24.58
N ARG A 58 4.06 4.09 24.12
CA ARG A 58 3.19 3.18 23.37
C ARG A 58 2.71 3.93 22.13
N LEU A 59 3.50 3.85 21.07
CA LEU A 59 3.27 4.60 19.84
C LEU A 59 2.05 4.05 19.12
N THR A 60 1.24 4.96 18.59
CA THR A 60 0.13 4.68 17.68
C THR A 60 0.50 4.93 16.23
N GLU A 61 1.48 5.78 15.95
CA GLU A 61 1.93 6.09 14.59
C GLU A 61 3.46 6.21 14.50
N LEU A 62 4.05 5.49 13.56
CA LEU A 62 5.44 5.61 13.18
C LEU A 62 5.52 5.87 11.68
N ASP A 63 6.09 7.03 11.32
CA ASP A 63 6.36 7.40 9.94
C ASP A 63 7.86 7.53 9.73
N LEU A 64 8.43 6.62 8.96
CA LEU A 64 9.84 6.60 8.59
C LEU A 64 10.01 6.81 7.08
N SER A 65 9.01 7.33 6.38
CA SER A 65 9.05 7.50 4.93
C SER A 65 10.25 8.35 4.48
N ASP A 66 10.75 8.13 3.27
CA ASP A 66 11.86 8.90 2.68
C ASP A 66 13.18 8.80 3.49
N ASN A 67 13.41 7.66 4.15
CA ASN A 67 14.68 7.35 4.80
C ASN A 67 15.31 6.10 4.20
N ALA A 68 16.63 6.05 4.05
CA ALA A 68 17.32 4.87 3.54
C ALA A 68 17.38 3.73 4.59
N ILE A 69 16.23 3.10 4.87
CA ILE A 69 16.12 2.01 5.84
C ILE A 69 16.73 0.74 5.26
N GLY A 70 16.28 0.27 4.11
CA GLY A 70 16.82 -0.90 3.40
C GLY A 70 17.28 -2.10 4.25
N PRO A 71 18.06 -3.02 3.67
CA PRO A 71 18.62 -4.15 4.44
C PRO A 71 19.66 -3.72 5.49
N MET A 72 20.36 -2.60 5.26
CA MET A 72 21.44 -2.16 6.16
C MET A 72 20.96 -1.43 7.41
N ALA A 73 19.83 -0.72 7.34
CA ALA A 73 19.28 0.05 8.47
C ALA A 73 18.01 -0.52 9.09
N VAL A 74 17.35 -1.52 8.49
CA VAL A 74 16.27 -2.27 9.18
C VAL A 74 16.68 -2.84 10.55
N PRO A 75 17.94 -3.27 10.82
CA PRO A 75 18.32 -3.72 12.15
C PRO A 75 18.21 -2.62 13.23
N GLY A 76 18.25 -1.34 12.85
CA GLY A 76 18.07 -0.22 13.77
C GLY A 76 16.64 -0.05 14.28
N ILE A 77 15.63 -0.61 13.59
CA ILE A 77 14.22 -0.45 13.96
C ILE A 77 13.54 -1.76 14.36
N LYS A 78 14.17 -2.91 14.11
CA LYS A 78 13.55 -4.24 14.29
C LYS A 78 13.09 -4.49 15.74
N ASP A 79 13.92 -4.11 16.72
CA ASP A 79 13.66 -4.41 18.14
C ASP A 79 12.50 -3.55 18.66
N PHE A 80 12.39 -2.32 18.16
CA PHE A 80 11.25 -1.45 18.41
C PHE A 80 9.97 -2.03 17.80
N LEU A 81 10.00 -2.40 16.51
CA LEU A 81 8.82 -2.91 15.80
C LEU A 81 8.30 -4.22 16.41
N ALA A 82 9.18 -5.06 16.94
CA ALA A 82 8.82 -6.29 17.65
C ALA A 82 8.54 -6.08 19.16
N GLY A 83 8.75 -4.87 19.68
CA GLY A 83 8.80 -4.54 21.10
C GLY A 83 7.52 -3.91 21.64
N GLU A 84 7.47 -3.75 22.97
CA GLU A 84 6.28 -3.24 23.66
C GLU A 84 5.90 -1.82 23.25
N ALA A 85 6.89 -1.02 22.84
CA ALA A 85 6.64 0.34 22.39
C ALA A 85 5.79 0.42 21.12
N ALA A 86 5.75 -0.67 20.34
CA ALA A 86 4.93 -0.81 19.14
C ALA A 86 3.59 -1.56 19.38
N PHE A 87 3.27 -2.02 20.60
CA PHE A 87 2.04 -2.79 20.84
C PHE A 87 0.75 -2.03 20.54
N ALA A 88 0.80 -0.70 20.66
CA ALA A 88 -0.32 0.18 20.34
C ALA A 88 -0.28 0.71 18.90
N LEU A 89 0.64 0.24 18.05
CA LEU A 89 0.88 0.80 16.73
C LEU A 89 -0.30 0.53 15.81
N GLN A 90 -0.89 1.60 15.29
CA GLN A 90 -2.02 1.56 14.36
C GLN A 90 -1.61 1.97 12.95
N THR A 91 -0.60 2.81 12.83
CA THR A 91 -0.14 3.34 11.54
C THR A 91 1.36 3.15 11.40
N LEU A 92 1.77 2.44 10.35
CA LEU A 92 3.17 2.29 9.96
C LEU A 92 3.35 2.78 8.53
N LYS A 93 4.20 3.81 8.36
CA LYS A 93 4.55 4.39 7.06
C LYS A 93 6.04 4.21 6.78
N LEU A 94 6.32 3.59 5.65
CA LEU A 94 7.63 3.19 5.18
C LEU A 94 7.78 3.52 3.69
N ASN A 95 7.11 4.57 3.18
CA ASN A 95 7.20 4.92 1.77
C ASN A 95 8.64 5.28 1.39
N ASN A 96 9.09 4.83 0.22
CA ASN A 96 10.39 5.21 -0.33
C ASN A 96 11.56 4.94 0.63
N CYS A 97 11.51 3.79 1.33
CA CYS A 97 12.52 3.39 2.31
C CYS A 97 13.60 2.46 1.77
N GLY A 98 13.52 2.11 0.47
CA GLY A 98 14.44 1.19 -0.19
C GLY A 98 14.50 -0.19 0.45
N LEU A 99 13.39 -0.67 1.02
CA LEU A 99 13.36 -1.89 1.84
C LEU A 99 13.90 -3.13 1.10
N GLY A 100 13.48 -3.36 -0.15
CA GLY A 100 13.81 -4.59 -0.87
C GLY A 100 13.40 -5.83 -0.05
N ILE A 101 14.34 -6.76 0.11
CA ILE A 101 14.20 -7.95 0.97
C ILE A 101 14.00 -7.63 2.47
N ALA A 102 14.32 -6.41 2.93
CA ALA A 102 14.13 -6.04 4.33
C ALA A 102 12.64 -5.96 4.72
N GLY A 103 11.73 -5.88 3.74
CA GLY A 103 10.30 -5.98 4.00
C GLY A 103 9.90 -7.30 4.68
N GLU A 104 10.62 -8.40 4.40
CA GLU A 104 10.47 -9.68 5.12
C GLU A 104 10.78 -9.51 6.62
N THR A 105 11.85 -8.79 6.96
CA THR A 105 12.21 -8.52 8.36
C THR A 105 11.11 -7.69 9.04
N VAL A 106 10.59 -6.67 8.36
CA VAL A 106 9.48 -5.86 8.86
C VAL A 106 8.25 -6.74 9.14
N ALA A 107 7.89 -7.62 8.21
CA ALA A 107 6.77 -8.54 8.39
C ALA A 107 6.95 -9.47 9.61
N HIS A 108 8.13 -10.05 9.78
CA HIS A 108 8.45 -10.87 10.96
C HIS A 108 8.37 -10.08 12.27
N CYS A 109 8.82 -8.83 12.29
CA CYS A 109 8.68 -7.97 13.46
C CYS A 109 7.21 -7.69 13.80
N LEU A 110 6.36 -7.43 12.79
CA LEU A 110 4.92 -7.21 12.99
C LEU A 110 4.23 -8.47 13.55
N LEU A 111 4.56 -9.65 13.03
CA LEU A 111 4.05 -10.93 13.55
C LEU A 111 4.47 -11.17 15.00
N GLU A 112 5.74 -10.93 15.31
CA GLU A 112 6.24 -11.09 16.68
C GLU A 112 5.60 -10.08 17.64
N CYS A 113 5.44 -8.83 17.20
CA CYS A 113 4.74 -7.80 17.94
C CYS A 113 3.30 -8.20 18.22
N HIS A 114 2.57 -8.68 17.21
CA HIS A 114 1.21 -9.17 17.35
C HIS A 114 1.12 -10.34 18.35
N ARG A 115 2.01 -11.34 18.22
CA ARG A 115 2.06 -12.49 19.12
C ARG A 115 2.31 -12.07 20.58
N ARG A 116 3.30 -11.20 20.81
CA ARG A 116 3.67 -10.76 22.17
C ARG A 116 2.58 -9.90 22.81
N SER A 117 2.01 -8.97 22.05
CA SER A 117 0.93 -8.10 22.52
C SER A 117 -0.38 -8.87 22.76
N ALA A 118 -0.64 -9.93 21.97
CA ALA A 118 -1.76 -10.85 22.20
C ALA A 118 -1.66 -11.57 23.56
N ILE A 119 -0.46 -11.98 23.97
CA ILE A 119 -0.21 -12.59 25.30
C ILE A 119 -0.57 -11.60 26.43
N GLN A 120 -0.44 -10.30 26.20
CA GLN A 120 -0.81 -9.25 27.16
C GLN A 120 -2.31 -8.86 27.08
N GLY A 121 -3.10 -9.51 26.23
CA GLY A 121 -4.54 -9.26 26.08
C GLY A 121 -4.89 -8.10 25.15
N THR A 122 -3.91 -7.50 24.49
CA THR A 122 -4.10 -6.39 23.54
C THR A 122 -3.31 -6.66 22.26
N PRO A 123 -3.73 -7.62 21.41
CA PRO A 123 -3.02 -7.93 20.18
C PRO A 123 -2.86 -6.68 19.31
N LEU A 124 -1.71 -6.59 18.63
CA LEU A 124 -1.41 -5.51 17.70
C LEU A 124 -2.56 -5.37 16.71
N SER A 125 -3.14 -4.17 16.68
CA SER A 125 -4.22 -3.79 15.76
C SER A 125 -3.71 -2.75 14.79
N LEU A 126 -2.93 -3.20 13.81
CA LEU A 126 -2.45 -2.34 12.74
C LEU A 126 -3.62 -2.02 11.79
N LYS A 127 -3.87 -0.73 11.58
CA LYS A 127 -4.96 -0.21 10.75
C LYS A 127 -4.48 0.29 9.40
N THR A 128 -3.31 0.93 9.37
CA THR A 128 -2.77 1.56 8.17
C THR A 128 -1.34 1.08 7.94
N PHE A 129 -1.10 0.50 6.77
CA PHE A 129 0.23 0.15 6.29
C PHE A 129 0.50 0.81 4.94
N ILE A 130 1.52 1.67 4.90
CA ILE A 130 1.91 2.40 3.69
C ILE A 130 3.38 2.12 3.40
N ALA A 131 3.69 1.50 2.27
CA ALA A 131 5.05 1.11 1.91
C ALA A 131 5.28 1.09 0.39
N GLY A 132 4.82 2.11 -0.33
CA GLY A 132 5.14 2.31 -1.74
C GLY A 132 6.61 2.59 -2.02
N ARG A 133 7.06 2.37 -3.26
CA ARG A 133 8.42 2.66 -3.75
C ARG A 133 9.53 1.95 -2.96
N ASN A 134 9.33 0.69 -2.61
CA ASN A 134 10.29 -0.08 -1.82
C ASN A 134 10.94 -1.26 -2.54
N ARG A 135 10.53 -1.57 -3.77
CA ARG A 135 10.93 -2.81 -4.48
C ARG A 135 10.72 -4.05 -3.60
N LEU A 136 9.54 -4.16 -2.96
CA LEU A 136 9.23 -5.29 -2.09
C LEU A 136 9.29 -6.63 -2.84
N GLU A 137 8.93 -6.62 -4.13
CA GLU A 137 8.96 -7.80 -5.00
C GLU A 137 8.24 -9.00 -4.35
N PHE A 138 8.54 -10.24 -4.73
CA PHE A 138 7.79 -11.40 -4.24
C PHE A 138 8.05 -11.73 -2.76
N THR A 139 9.32 -11.89 -2.35
CA THR A 139 9.68 -12.41 -1.02
C THR A 139 9.12 -11.57 0.12
N SER A 140 9.36 -10.26 0.10
CA SER A 140 8.86 -9.36 1.14
C SER A 140 7.33 -9.26 1.10
N THR A 141 6.73 -9.29 -0.08
CA THR A 141 5.28 -9.25 -0.23
C THR A 141 4.62 -10.50 0.35
N ALA A 142 5.17 -11.68 0.10
CA ALA A 142 4.66 -12.94 0.65
C ALA A 142 4.71 -12.94 2.19
N ALA A 143 5.81 -12.45 2.77
CA ALA A 143 5.93 -12.31 4.22
C ALA A 143 4.95 -11.28 4.80
N LEU A 144 4.79 -10.12 4.16
CA LEU A 144 3.82 -9.10 4.54
C LEU A 144 2.38 -9.62 4.43
N ALA A 145 2.06 -10.39 3.40
CA ALA A 145 0.75 -11.00 3.24
C ALA A 145 0.41 -11.94 4.41
N GLU A 146 1.36 -12.77 4.86
CA GLU A 146 1.15 -13.61 6.05
C GLU A 146 0.93 -12.76 7.31
N ALA A 147 1.73 -11.70 7.49
CA ALA A 147 1.51 -10.76 8.59
C ALA A 147 0.12 -10.12 8.57
N PHE A 148 -0.34 -9.64 7.41
CA PHE A 148 -1.65 -9.01 7.24
C PHE A 148 -2.81 -9.98 7.45
N LYS A 149 -2.63 -11.24 7.07
CA LYS A 149 -3.60 -12.31 7.32
C LYS A 149 -3.78 -12.60 8.81
N ILE A 150 -2.68 -12.64 9.56
CA ILE A 150 -2.73 -12.90 11.01
C ILE A 150 -3.23 -11.69 11.79
N ILE A 151 -2.82 -10.47 11.41
CA ILE A 151 -3.23 -9.24 12.09
C ILE A 151 -4.72 -8.95 11.83
N GLY A 152 -5.18 -9.00 10.58
CA GLY A 152 -6.61 -8.98 10.23
C GLY A 152 -7.38 -7.68 10.56
N THR A 153 -6.70 -6.59 10.93
CA THR A 153 -7.34 -5.33 11.35
C THR A 153 -7.11 -4.15 10.40
N LEU A 154 -6.59 -4.38 9.19
CA LEU A 154 -6.24 -3.31 8.28
C LEU A 154 -7.48 -2.61 7.71
N GLU A 155 -7.43 -1.28 7.73
CA GLU A 155 -8.39 -0.35 7.14
C GLU A 155 -7.79 0.33 5.89
N GLU A 156 -6.46 0.41 5.79
CA GLU A 156 -5.74 1.00 4.66
C GLU A 156 -4.45 0.23 4.33
N ILE A 157 -4.31 -0.13 3.06
CA ILE A 157 -3.08 -0.70 2.49
C ILE A 157 -2.70 0.15 1.26
N ALA A 158 -1.51 0.74 1.29
CA ALA A 158 -0.97 1.47 0.15
C ALA A 158 0.47 1.00 -0.12
N MET A 159 0.65 0.23 -1.20
CA MET A 159 1.96 -0.31 -1.61
C MET A 159 2.24 -0.10 -3.10
N PRO A 160 2.06 1.12 -3.65
CA PRO A 160 2.30 1.35 -5.07
C PRO A 160 3.80 1.28 -5.45
N GLN A 161 4.10 1.00 -6.71
CA GLN A 161 5.47 1.02 -7.25
C GLN A 161 6.43 0.08 -6.49
N ASN A 162 6.03 -1.19 -6.27
CA ASN A 162 6.85 -2.15 -5.52
C ASN A 162 7.40 -3.30 -6.35
N GLY A 163 7.10 -3.35 -7.65
CA GLY A 163 7.51 -4.46 -8.51
C GLY A 163 6.94 -5.80 -8.04
N ILE A 164 5.77 -5.79 -7.37
CA ILE A 164 5.12 -7.01 -6.90
C ILE A 164 4.66 -7.79 -8.13
N SER A 165 5.09 -9.04 -8.24
CA SER A 165 4.71 -9.93 -9.34
C SER A 165 3.29 -10.49 -9.15
N ALA A 166 2.76 -11.13 -10.20
CA ALA A 166 1.43 -11.74 -10.18
C ALA A 166 1.25 -12.71 -9.00
N ASP A 167 2.26 -13.54 -8.70
CA ASP A 167 2.24 -14.46 -7.56
C ASP A 167 2.24 -13.73 -6.21
N GLY A 168 2.93 -12.59 -6.13
CA GLY A 168 2.88 -11.71 -4.96
C GLY A 168 1.48 -11.11 -4.77
N ILE A 169 0.81 -10.69 -5.85
CA ILE A 169 -0.57 -10.19 -5.82
C ILE A 169 -1.54 -11.31 -5.40
N VAL A 170 -1.34 -12.55 -5.85
CA VAL A 170 -2.13 -13.70 -5.37
C VAL A 170 -2.00 -13.85 -3.85
N LYS A 171 -0.78 -13.76 -3.30
CA LYS A 171 -0.55 -13.83 -1.85
C LYS A 171 -1.21 -12.67 -1.11
N LEU A 172 -1.10 -11.44 -1.62
CA LEU A 172 -1.79 -10.30 -1.02
C LEU A 172 -3.31 -10.46 -1.07
N SER A 173 -3.86 -11.00 -2.14
CA SER A 173 -5.30 -11.25 -2.28
C SER A 173 -5.83 -12.21 -1.20
N GLU A 174 -5.06 -13.26 -0.88
CA GLU A 174 -5.36 -14.19 0.23
C GLU A 174 -5.42 -13.48 1.59
N ALA A 175 -4.60 -12.44 1.81
CA ALA A 175 -4.56 -11.66 3.03
C ALA A 175 -5.64 -10.56 3.08
N ILE A 176 -5.83 -9.84 1.96
CA ILE A 176 -6.76 -8.72 1.82
C ILE A 176 -8.19 -9.16 2.15
N ARG A 177 -8.62 -10.33 1.67
CA ARG A 177 -9.96 -10.86 1.97
C ARG A 177 -10.22 -11.14 3.46
N LEU A 178 -9.18 -11.18 4.28
CA LEU A 178 -9.24 -11.40 5.73
C LEU A 178 -9.18 -10.10 6.53
N ASN A 179 -9.25 -8.95 5.85
CA ASN A 179 -9.30 -7.62 6.45
C ASN A 179 -10.65 -6.95 6.08
N PRO A 180 -11.78 -7.36 6.70
CA PRO A 180 -13.12 -6.91 6.31
C PRO A 180 -13.38 -5.41 6.56
N ALA A 181 -12.53 -4.76 7.36
CA ALA A 181 -12.60 -3.33 7.63
C ALA A 181 -11.83 -2.47 6.60
N LEU A 182 -11.26 -3.08 5.56
CA LEU A 182 -10.47 -2.38 4.54
C LEU A 182 -11.34 -1.38 3.76
N ARG A 183 -10.89 -0.12 3.74
CA ARG A 183 -11.55 1.03 3.08
C ARG A 183 -10.71 1.58 1.94
N TYR A 184 -9.39 1.56 2.07
CA TYR A 184 -8.45 2.13 1.09
C TYR A 184 -7.45 1.08 0.65
N LEU A 185 -7.42 0.78 -0.65
CA LEU A 185 -6.49 -0.17 -1.24
C LEU A 185 -5.80 0.45 -2.45
N ASN A 186 -4.50 0.70 -2.33
CA ASN A 186 -3.66 1.17 -3.43
C ASN A 186 -2.52 0.17 -3.68
N LEU A 187 -2.55 -0.45 -4.85
CA LEU A 187 -1.48 -1.34 -5.35
C LEU A 187 -1.00 -0.91 -6.74
N GLY A 188 -1.21 0.35 -7.13
CA GLY A 188 -0.83 0.84 -8.45
C GLY A 188 0.65 0.61 -8.79
N ASP A 189 0.97 0.44 -10.06
CA ASP A 189 2.32 0.19 -10.57
C ASP A 189 2.93 -1.07 -9.92
N ASN A 190 2.18 -2.17 -9.98
CA ASN A 190 2.61 -3.53 -9.65
C ASN A 190 2.05 -4.51 -10.69
N THR A 191 2.66 -5.66 -10.91
CA THR A 191 2.24 -6.56 -11.99
C THR A 191 1.21 -7.58 -11.50
N PHE A 192 -0.05 -7.39 -11.85
CA PHE A 192 -1.12 -8.34 -11.51
C PHE A 192 -1.11 -9.54 -12.45
N GLY A 193 -1.01 -9.29 -13.76
CA GLY A 193 -1.30 -10.30 -14.78
C GLY A 193 -2.71 -10.90 -14.62
N GLU A 194 -3.01 -11.94 -15.38
CA GLU A 194 -4.34 -12.57 -15.33
C GLU A 194 -4.58 -13.29 -13.98
N SER A 195 -3.59 -13.99 -13.44
CA SER A 195 -3.72 -14.74 -12.17
C SER A 195 -3.91 -13.82 -10.97
N GLY A 196 -3.10 -12.75 -10.85
CA GLY A 196 -3.21 -11.78 -9.78
C GLY A 196 -4.51 -10.99 -9.84
N ALA A 197 -4.95 -10.55 -11.04
CA ALA A 197 -6.22 -9.86 -11.19
C ALA A 197 -7.43 -10.75 -10.82
N ASN A 198 -7.41 -12.03 -11.19
CA ASN A 198 -8.45 -12.98 -10.82
C ASN A 198 -8.51 -13.23 -9.30
N ALA A 199 -7.36 -13.39 -8.65
CA ALA A 199 -7.28 -13.56 -7.21
C ALA A 199 -7.76 -12.29 -6.48
N MET A 200 -7.36 -11.11 -6.95
CA MET A 200 -7.76 -9.84 -6.36
C MET A 200 -9.27 -9.61 -6.50
N ALA A 201 -9.84 -9.82 -7.70
CA ALA A 201 -11.28 -9.73 -7.92
C ALA A 201 -12.06 -10.60 -6.92
N SER A 202 -11.63 -11.85 -6.73
CA SER A 202 -12.25 -12.77 -5.76
C SER A 202 -12.14 -12.30 -4.31
N ALA A 203 -11.05 -11.58 -3.96
CA ALA A 203 -10.88 -11.01 -2.63
C ALA A 203 -11.82 -9.82 -2.40
N LEU A 204 -11.97 -8.94 -3.40
CA LEU A 204 -12.77 -7.71 -3.33
C LEU A 204 -14.27 -7.96 -3.19
N GLU A 205 -14.79 -9.06 -3.75
CA GLU A 205 -16.22 -9.38 -3.76
C GLU A 205 -16.86 -9.38 -2.36
N ASN A 206 -16.09 -9.66 -1.30
CA ASN A 206 -16.60 -9.72 0.07
C ASN A 206 -16.23 -8.50 0.93
N LEU A 207 -15.54 -7.50 0.36
CA LEU A 207 -15.09 -6.31 1.09
C LEU A 207 -16.11 -5.17 0.97
N SER A 208 -17.14 -5.23 1.80
CA SER A 208 -18.24 -4.25 1.83
C SER A 208 -17.87 -2.85 2.35
N GLY A 209 -16.64 -2.65 2.85
CA GLY A 209 -16.17 -1.37 3.38
C GLY A 209 -15.37 -0.51 2.40
N LEU A 210 -15.06 -1.01 1.20
CA LEU A 210 -14.16 -0.31 0.27
C LEU A 210 -14.71 1.04 -0.20
N GLU A 211 -13.85 2.05 -0.15
CA GLU A 211 -14.14 3.43 -0.56
C GLU A 211 -13.25 3.89 -1.72
N LEU A 212 -12.00 3.42 -1.76
CA LEU A 212 -11.04 3.75 -2.81
C LEU A 212 -10.23 2.52 -3.19
N VAL A 213 -10.18 2.25 -4.49
CA VAL A 213 -9.34 1.21 -5.08
C VAL A 213 -8.49 1.81 -6.18
N ASP A 214 -7.17 1.71 -6.04
CA ASP A 214 -6.21 2.17 -7.03
C ASP A 214 -5.33 1.01 -7.51
N PHE A 215 -5.59 0.60 -8.75
CA PHE A 215 -4.82 -0.40 -9.48
C PHE A 215 -4.34 0.17 -10.81
N SER A 216 -3.94 1.44 -10.85
CA SER A 216 -3.34 1.99 -12.07
C SER A 216 -2.05 1.27 -12.44
N ASP A 217 -1.72 1.17 -13.73
CA ASP A 217 -0.46 0.59 -14.22
C ASP A 217 -0.22 -0.84 -13.72
N CYS A 218 -1.29 -1.62 -13.57
CA CYS A 218 -1.22 -2.95 -12.95
C CYS A 218 -1.15 -4.12 -13.93
N LEU A 219 -1.21 -3.87 -15.24
CA LEU A 219 -1.31 -4.91 -16.27
C LEU A 219 -2.45 -5.91 -16.01
N CYS A 220 -3.60 -5.42 -15.53
CA CYS A 220 -4.78 -6.26 -15.29
C CYS A 220 -5.38 -6.79 -16.60
N ARG A 221 -5.17 -6.07 -17.72
CA ARG A 221 -5.71 -6.37 -19.06
C ARG A 221 -7.23 -6.44 -19.07
N ASN A 222 -7.80 -6.71 -20.23
CA ASN A 222 -9.25 -6.71 -20.44
C ASN A 222 -10.00 -7.60 -19.43
N ARG A 223 -9.67 -8.90 -19.39
CA ARG A 223 -10.38 -9.87 -18.54
C ARG A 223 -10.25 -9.57 -17.05
N GLY A 224 -9.04 -9.22 -16.58
CA GLY A 224 -8.80 -8.89 -15.18
C GLY A 224 -9.54 -7.63 -14.75
N SER A 225 -9.51 -6.58 -15.58
CA SER A 225 -10.16 -5.30 -15.29
C SER A 225 -11.69 -5.41 -15.23
N ILE A 226 -12.29 -6.17 -16.15
CA ILE A 226 -13.74 -6.48 -16.12
C ILE A 226 -14.10 -7.21 -14.82
N ARG A 227 -13.34 -8.25 -14.46
CA ARG A 227 -13.59 -9.03 -13.23
C ARG A 227 -13.47 -8.19 -11.97
N ILE A 228 -12.47 -7.32 -11.89
CA ILE A 228 -12.30 -6.37 -10.77
C ILE A 228 -13.52 -5.46 -10.67
N ALA A 229 -13.94 -4.81 -11.78
CA ALA A 229 -15.09 -3.93 -11.79
C ALA A 229 -16.38 -4.65 -11.34
N HIS A 230 -16.66 -5.83 -11.88
CA HIS A 230 -17.83 -6.63 -11.49
C HIS A 230 -17.79 -7.08 -10.03
N SER A 231 -16.62 -7.42 -9.50
CA SER A 231 -16.47 -7.81 -8.09
C SER A 231 -16.71 -6.63 -7.15
N LEU A 232 -16.28 -5.43 -7.54
CA LEU A 232 -16.56 -4.20 -6.79
C LEU A 232 -18.05 -3.86 -6.80
N VAL A 233 -18.73 -4.02 -7.94
CA VAL A 233 -20.21 -3.92 -8.00
C VAL A 233 -20.88 -4.93 -7.07
N ALA A 234 -20.42 -6.20 -7.08
CA ALA A 234 -20.96 -7.27 -6.25
C ALA A 234 -20.74 -7.05 -4.75
N SER A 235 -19.63 -6.41 -4.37
CA SER A 235 -19.28 -6.12 -2.97
C SER A 235 -20.28 -5.20 -2.26
N LYS A 236 -21.07 -4.42 -3.03
CA LYS A 236 -21.99 -3.38 -2.52
C LYS A 236 -21.31 -2.41 -1.56
N SER A 237 -20.01 -2.17 -1.76
CA SER A 237 -19.21 -1.25 -0.97
C SER A 237 -19.58 0.21 -1.27
N PRO A 238 -19.31 1.15 -0.33
CA PRO A 238 -19.50 2.59 -0.55
C PRO A 238 -18.37 3.19 -1.41
N LEU A 239 -18.02 2.50 -2.50
CA LEU A 239 -16.89 2.84 -3.36
C LEU A 239 -17.11 4.21 -4.02
N ARG A 240 -16.17 5.12 -3.80
CA ARG A 240 -16.16 6.48 -4.34
C ARG A 240 -15.18 6.64 -5.49
N GLU A 241 -14.06 5.92 -5.46
CA GLU A 241 -13.02 6.03 -6.48
C GLU A 241 -12.50 4.64 -6.91
N LEU A 242 -12.45 4.44 -8.22
CA LEU A 242 -11.77 3.33 -8.87
C LEU A 242 -10.78 3.88 -9.89
N ASN A 243 -9.52 3.48 -9.79
CA ASN A 243 -8.50 3.78 -10.78
C ASN A 243 -8.02 2.50 -11.48
N LEU A 244 -8.30 2.42 -12.78
CA LEU A 244 -7.88 1.36 -13.70
C LEU A 244 -7.09 1.91 -14.90
N SER A 245 -6.52 3.12 -14.77
CA SER A 245 -5.61 3.65 -15.80
C SER A 245 -4.39 2.75 -16.03
N GLY A 246 -3.79 2.73 -17.22
CA GLY A 246 -2.52 1.99 -17.40
C GLY A 246 -2.63 0.47 -17.46
N ASN A 247 -3.81 -0.10 -17.73
CA ASN A 247 -4.05 -1.54 -17.57
C ASN A 247 -4.14 -2.32 -18.90
N GLU A 248 -3.72 -1.75 -20.02
CA GLU A 248 -3.85 -2.36 -21.36
C GLU A 248 -5.31 -2.71 -21.70
N ILE A 249 -6.25 -1.80 -21.39
CA ILE A 249 -7.70 -1.97 -21.59
C ILE A 249 -8.10 -1.45 -22.98
N THR A 250 -8.89 -2.24 -23.74
CA THR A 250 -9.48 -1.79 -25.02
C THR A 250 -10.72 -0.92 -24.82
N ILE A 251 -11.15 -0.21 -25.86
CA ILE A 251 -12.37 0.62 -25.81
C ILE A 251 -13.62 -0.18 -25.43
N GLU A 252 -13.79 -1.41 -25.91
CA GLU A 252 -14.93 -2.28 -25.60
C GLU A 252 -14.96 -2.60 -24.11
N THR A 253 -13.78 -2.94 -23.56
CA THR A 253 -13.60 -3.25 -22.15
C THR A 253 -13.85 -2.01 -21.29
N ALA A 254 -13.35 -0.84 -21.70
CA ALA A 254 -13.62 0.41 -21.00
C ALA A 254 -15.11 0.78 -21.01
N LYS A 255 -15.80 0.58 -22.13
CA LYS A 255 -17.27 0.75 -22.23
C LYS A 255 -18.01 -0.21 -21.30
N GLU A 256 -17.57 -1.46 -21.19
CA GLU A 256 -18.15 -2.43 -20.26
C GLU A 256 -17.95 -2.04 -18.80
N ILE A 257 -16.72 -1.69 -18.40
CA ILE A 257 -16.40 -1.21 -17.04
C ILE A 257 -17.24 0.03 -16.71
N SER A 258 -17.34 0.98 -17.64
CA SER A 258 -18.15 2.21 -17.47
C SER A 258 -19.62 1.88 -17.17
N ARG A 259 -20.21 0.93 -17.90
CA ARG A 259 -21.59 0.47 -17.65
C ARG A 259 -21.72 -0.25 -16.31
N ALA A 260 -20.74 -1.08 -15.94
CA ALA A 260 -20.74 -1.80 -14.67
C ALA A 260 -20.71 -0.81 -13.50
N MET A 261 -19.79 0.17 -13.54
CA MET A 261 -19.59 1.16 -12.49
C MET A 261 -20.77 2.12 -12.32
N ASN A 262 -21.60 2.31 -13.36
CA ASN A 262 -22.86 3.04 -13.23
C ASN A 262 -23.86 2.38 -12.25
N ASN A 263 -23.65 1.11 -11.88
CA ASN A 263 -24.44 0.42 -10.85
C ASN A 263 -23.88 0.60 -9.42
N VAL A 264 -22.73 1.25 -9.26
CA VAL A 264 -22.15 1.55 -7.94
C VAL A 264 -22.74 2.86 -7.44
N THR A 265 -23.58 2.77 -6.41
CA THR A 265 -24.22 3.95 -5.82
C THR A 265 -23.17 4.80 -5.10
N GLY A 266 -23.06 6.07 -5.50
CA GLY A 266 -22.15 7.01 -4.86
C GLY A 266 -20.72 7.01 -5.42
N ILE A 267 -20.46 6.31 -6.53
CA ILE A 267 -19.21 6.47 -7.28
C ILE A 267 -19.03 7.93 -7.69
N GLN A 268 -17.84 8.47 -7.44
CA GLN A 268 -17.48 9.87 -7.71
C GLN A 268 -16.45 9.97 -8.82
N LEU A 269 -15.58 8.96 -8.94
CA LEU A 269 -14.49 8.98 -9.90
C LEU A 269 -14.16 7.56 -10.40
N LEU A 270 -14.15 7.39 -11.71
CA LEU A 270 -13.57 6.25 -12.42
C LEU A 270 -12.46 6.78 -13.32
N LYS A 271 -11.20 6.50 -12.99
CA LYS A 271 -10.06 6.80 -13.87
C LYS A 271 -9.79 5.61 -14.77
N ILE A 272 -9.81 5.85 -16.08
CA ILE A 272 -9.66 4.79 -17.10
C ILE A 272 -8.79 5.22 -18.29
N GLY A 273 -8.16 6.38 -18.24
CA GLY A 273 -7.19 6.81 -19.28
C GLY A 273 -5.87 6.03 -19.25
N VAL A 274 -4.93 6.37 -20.13
CA VAL A 274 -3.62 5.69 -20.24
C VAL A 274 -3.77 4.19 -20.56
N ASN A 275 -4.78 3.83 -21.34
CA ASN A 275 -5.11 2.50 -21.82
C ASN A 275 -4.93 2.42 -23.35
N CYS A 276 -5.52 1.40 -23.96
CA CYS A 276 -5.32 1.07 -25.38
C CYS A 276 -6.50 1.54 -26.23
N PHE A 277 -6.77 2.85 -26.22
CA PHE A 277 -7.86 3.43 -27.02
C PHE A 277 -7.42 3.82 -28.43
N GLY A 278 -6.15 4.23 -28.59
CA GLY A 278 -5.57 4.56 -29.90
C GLY A 278 -6.42 5.56 -30.68
N SER A 279 -6.61 5.30 -31.98
CA SER A 279 -7.43 6.14 -32.86
C SER A 279 -8.93 6.17 -32.51
N GLN A 280 -9.38 5.36 -31.55
CA GLN A 280 -10.77 5.31 -31.10
C GLN A 280 -10.97 6.08 -29.80
N PHE A 281 -9.98 6.86 -29.36
CA PHE A 281 -10.08 7.69 -28.16
C PHE A 281 -11.30 8.63 -28.19
N ASP A 282 -11.51 9.34 -29.31
CA ASP A 282 -12.66 10.23 -29.47
C ASP A 282 -14.00 9.48 -29.40
N ASP A 283 -14.09 8.28 -29.97
CA ASP A 283 -15.28 7.41 -29.86
C ASP A 283 -15.58 6.99 -28.40
N PHE A 284 -14.54 6.88 -27.58
CA PHE A 284 -14.69 6.60 -26.15
C PHE A 284 -15.12 7.85 -25.39
N LEU A 285 -14.50 9.01 -25.67
CA LEU A 285 -14.88 10.29 -25.09
C LEU A 285 -16.36 10.61 -25.35
N ASP A 286 -16.83 10.48 -26.60
CA ASP A 286 -18.23 10.70 -26.95
C ASP A 286 -19.17 9.77 -26.18
N PHE A 287 -18.74 8.52 -25.94
CA PHE A 287 -19.52 7.55 -25.17
C PHE A 287 -19.60 7.92 -23.68
N VAL A 288 -18.51 8.40 -23.07
CA VAL A 288 -18.46 8.74 -21.63
C VAL A 288 -18.85 10.18 -21.31
N GLN A 289 -18.95 11.06 -22.31
CA GLN A 289 -19.39 12.45 -22.16
C GLN A 289 -20.65 12.63 -21.27
N PRO A 290 -21.71 11.80 -21.36
CA PRO A 290 -22.86 11.91 -20.47
C PRO A 290 -22.64 11.37 -19.05
N ILE A 291 -21.49 10.73 -18.77
CA ILE A 291 -21.18 10.04 -17.51
C ILE A 291 -20.17 10.85 -16.70
N ALA A 292 -20.67 11.75 -15.84
CA ALA A 292 -19.85 12.79 -15.20
C ALA A 292 -18.72 12.28 -14.27
N PHE A 293 -18.77 11.03 -13.80
CA PHE A 293 -17.76 10.48 -12.89
C PHE A 293 -16.56 9.85 -13.62
N ILE A 294 -16.55 9.80 -14.95
CA ILE A 294 -15.47 9.14 -15.70
C ILE A 294 -14.40 10.15 -16.09
N ASP A 295 -13.16 9.84 -15.71
CA ASP A 295 -11.95 10.47 -16.19
C ASP A 295 -11.27 9.54 -17.22
N ALA A 296 -11.42 9.90 -18.49
CA ALA A 296 -10.86 9.18 -19.62
C ALA A 296 -9.40 9.55 -19.92
N GLY A 297 -8.79 10.51 -19.22
CA GLY A 297 -7.44 10.99 -19.53
C GLY A 297 -7.37 11.83 -20.80
N THR A 298 -6.22 11.81 -21.46
CA THR A 298 -5.96 12.57 -22.70
C THR A 298 -5.47 11.68 -23.83
N GLU A 299 -5.74 12.05 -25.08
CA GLU A 299 -5.37 11.27 -26.27
C GLU A 299 -3.86 10.97 -26.35
N SER A 300 -3.02 11.89 -25.85
CA SER A 300 -1.56 11.68 -25.83
C SER A 300 -1.13 10.53 -24.94
N ASP A 301 -1.92 10.20 -23.94
CA ASP A 301 -1.62 9.15 -22.98
C ASP A 301 -2.07 7.77 -23.48
N ASP A 302 -2.94 7.72 -24.51
CA ASP A 302 -3.67 6.52 -24.96
C ASP A 302 -3.19 5.94 -26.30
N GLN A 303 -1.97 6.27 -26.73
CA GLN A 303 -1.41 5.86 -28.03
C GLN A 303 -0.98 4.37 -28.11
N GLY A 304 -1.26 3.56 -27.08
CA GLY A 304 -0.91 2.15 -27.06
C GLY A 304 -1.84 1.29 -27.92
N SER A 305 -1.38 0.76 -29.05
CA SER A 305 -2.13 -0.27 -29.79
C SER A 305 -1.75 -1.66 -29.31
N LEU A 306 -2.69 -2.43 -28.76
CA LEU A 306 -2.54 -3.89 -28.68
C LEU A 306 -2.66 -4.44 -30.10
N SER A 307 -1.60 -5.02 -30.65
CA SER A 307 -1.74 -5.79 -31.89
C SER A 307 -2.69 -6.96 -31.63
N ASP A 308 -3.66 -7.16 -32.54
CA ASP A 308 -4.79 -8.14 -32.53
C ASP A 308 -4.44 -9.63 -32.29
N THR A 309 -3.26 -9.98 -31.78
CA THR A 309 -2.73 -11.36 -31.75
C THR A 309 -2.62 -12.00 -30.36
N SER A 310 -3.13 -11.39 -29.30
CA SER A 310 -3.15 -12.03 -27.96
C SER A 310 -4.56 -12.43 -27.53
N GLN A 311 -4.98 -13.62 -27.97
CA GLN A 311 -6.18 -14.37 -27.53
C GLN A 311 -6.01 -15.01 -26.15
#